data_AF-A0A4Y3VHW8-F1
#
_entry.id   AF-A0A4Y3VHW8-F1
#
_cell.length_a   1.000
_cell.length_b   1.000
_cell.length_c   1.000
_cell.angle_alpha   90.00
_cell.angle_beta   90.00
_cell.angle_gamma   90.00
#
_symmetry.space_group_name_H-M   'P 1'
#
loop_
_entity.id
_entity.type
_entity.pdbx_description
1 polymer ?
#
loop_
_entity_poly.entity_id
_entity_poly.type
_entity_poly.pdbx_seq_one_letter_code
_entity_poly.pdbx_strand_id
1 'polypeptide(L)'
;MRVVLLGTAASGGFPRWNCGCTPCAAARDGKLPTRTQEAAAVTGNSRDHIPAVAGLRTPAHTGAGCAADMVDRYAPWEWHDSLTAGGFVLSGGLVVTAHPVGASAPAYLPRRAADECWVTAYRVEDLATGGVLVYAPRLAGRDAKLDELLAGADCAVLDGTYVTTADAALSPSTRIRRVHTRLEDASPLFDPASAARGQAVEAGIEVLSDGAEFVL
;
A
#
# COMPACT_ATOMS: atom_id res chain seq x y z
N MET A 1 -0.32 -14.17 -10.06
CA MET A 1 0.23 -12.80 -9.88
C MET A 1 1.41 -12.81 -8.91
N ARG A 2 2.53 -12.13 -9.22
CA ARG A 2 3.67 -11.95 -8.32
C ARG A 2 3.69 -10.53 -7.75
N VAL A 3 3.95 -10.41 -6.45
CA VAL A 3 4.03 -9.15 -5.70
C VAL A 3 5.40 -9.04 -5.03
N VAL A 4 6.04 -7.88 -5.15
CA VAL A 4 7.30 -7.56 -4.48
C VAL A 4 7.12 -6.27 -3.69
N LEU A 5 7.40 -6.31 -2.39
CA LEU A 5 7.40 -5.13 -1.53
C LEU A 5 8.76 -4.42 -1.68
N LEU A 6 8.79 -3.30 -2.38
CA LEU A 6 10.00 -2.52 -2.59
C LEU A 6 10.38 -1.72 -1.33
N GLY A 7 9.37 -1.22 -0.62
CA GLY A 7 9.51 -0.49 0.62
C GLY A 7 8.27 -0.67 1.50
N THR A 8 8.48 -0.71 2.82
CA THR A 8 7.43 -1.08 3.78
C THR A 8 7.28 -0.10 4.97
N ALA A 9 8.05 1.00 4.96
CA ALA A 9 7.94 2.06 5.97
C ALA A 9 7.12 3.24 5.44
N ALA A 10 6.57 4.03 6.35
CA ALA A 10 5.88 5.27 6.02
C ALA A 10 6.83 6.33 5.45
N SER A 11 6.31 7.56 5.29
CA SER A 11 7.05 8.67 4.68
C SER A 11 8.37 8.92 5.41
N GLY A 12 9.46 9.04 4.65
CA GLY A 12 10.81 9.25 5.17
C GLY A 12 11.57 7.98 5.56
N GLY A 13 10.95 6.80 5.42
CA GLY A 13 11.60 5.51 5.67
C GLY A 13 11.84 5.22 7.16
N PHE A 14 12.61 4.17 7.42
CA PHE A 14 13.05 3.75 8.75
C PHE A 14 14.52 3.29 8.71
N PRO A 15 15.44 3.89 9.47
CA PRO A 15 15.23 5.07 10.32
C PRO A 15 14.93 6.31 9.48
N ARG A 16 14.02 7.16 9.96
CA ARG A 16 13.76 8.46 9.35
C ARG A 16 14.94 9.39 9.61
N TRP A 17 15.43 10.07 8.56
CA TRP A 17 16.69 10.82 8.58
C TRP A 17 16.82 11.81 9.76
N ASN A 18 15.74 12.54 10.08
CA ASN A 18 15.69 13.56 11.13
C ASN A 18 15.03 13.09 12.44
N CYS A 19 14.76 11.79 12.62
CA CYS A 19 14.08 11.28 13.81
C CYS A 19 15.06 10.67 14.81
N GLY A 20 14.98 11.09 16.08
CA GLY A 20 15.78 10.57 17.19
C GLY A 20 15.05 9.58 18.11
N CYS A 21 13.88 9.06 17.71
CA CYS A 21 13.12 8.12 18.55
C CYS A 21 13.90 6.82 18.81
N THR A 22 13.54 6.10 19.89
CA THR A 22 14.23 4.87 20.30
C THR A 22 14.36 3.84 19.17
N PRO A 23 13.30 3.52 18.39
CA PRO A 23 13.44 2.62 17.24
C PRO A 23 14.40 3.13 16.16
N CYS A 24 14.35 4.42 15.82
CA CYS A 24 15.27 4.99 14.82
C CYS A 24 16.73 5.00 15.31
N ALA A 25 16.97 5.28 16.60
CA ALA A 25 18.31 5.17 17.18
C ALA A 25 18.81 3.72 17.15
N ALA A 26 17.96 2.75 17.53
CA ALA A 26 18.29 1.34 17.47
C ALA A 26 18.57 0.86 16.04
N ALA A 27 17.84 1.34 15.03
CA ALA A 27 18.13 1.02 13.63
C ALA A 27 19.46 1.62 13.16
N ARG A 28 19.80 2.85 13.59
CA ARG A 28 21.13 3.44 13.31
C ARG A 28 22.27 2.68 13.97
N ASP A 29 22.03 2.11 15.15
CA ASP A 29 22.95 1.21 15.86
C ASP A 29 23.01 -0.21 15.25
N GLY A 30 22.24 -0.50 14.20
CA GLY A 30 22.16 -1.82 13.57
C GLY A 30 21.39 -2.89 14.38
N LYS A 31 20.65 -2.48 15.42
CA LYS A 31 19.86 -3.38 16.29
C LYS A 31 18.48 -3.68 15.72
N LEU A 32 17.96 -2.80 14.87
CA LEU A 32 16.68 -2.97 14.16
C LEU A 32 16.91 -2.85 12.63
N PRO A 33 16.05 -3.47 11.81
CA PRO A 33 16.20 -3.42 10.36
C PRO A 33 15.99 -2.02 9.80
N THR A 34 16.56 -1.73 8.63
CA THR A 34 16.23 -0.53 7.85
C THR A 34 15.18 -0.84 6.79
N ARG A 35 14.30 0.12 6.49
CA ARG A 35 13.24 0.03 5.48
C ARG A 35 13.11 1.35 4.72
N THR A 36 12.90 1.23 3.43
CA THR A 36 12.62 2.29 2.49
C THR A 36 11.13 2.65 2.52
N GLN A 37 10.80 3.78 1.89
CA GLN A 37 9.44 4.29 1.86
C GLN A 37 8.53 3.37 1.05
N GLU A 38 7.30 3.23 1.53
CA GLU A 38 6.22 2.38 1.02
C GLU A 38 6.15 2.35 -0.50
N ALA A 39 6.37 1.16 -1.05
CA ALA A 39 6.23 0.87 -2.47
C ALA A 39 6.10 -0.63 -2.71
N ALA A 40 5.30 -1.00 -3.70
CA ALA A 40 5.17 -2.37 -4.17
C ALA A 40 5.27 -2.44 -5.70
N ALA A 41 5.63 -3.60 -6.22
CA ALA A 41 5.58 -3.93 -7.63
C ALA A 41 4.70 -5.18 -7.82
N VAL A 42 3.88 -5.18 -8.86
CA VAL A 42 3.02 -6.32 -9.20
C VAL A 42 3.25 -6.73 -10.64
N THR A 43 3.10 -8.03 -10.91
CA THR A 43 3.15 -8.53 -12.28
C THR A 43 2.32 -9.80 -12.48
N GLY A 44 1.66 -9.89 -13.64
CA GLY A 44 0.94 -11.09 -14.08
C GLY A 44 1.80 -12.06 -14.88
N ASN A 45 3.03 -11.67 -15.25
CA ASN A 45 3.97 -12.54 -15.97
C ASN A 45 5.37 -12.48 -15.32
N SER A 46 6.21 -13.48 -15.51
CA SER A 46 7.53 -13.51 -14.83
C SER A 46 8.55 -12.48 -15.38
N ARG A 47 8.13 -11.55 -16.25
CA ARG A 47 9.03 -10.73 -17.09
C ARG A 47 8.78 -9.22 -17.02
N ASP A 48 7.55 -8.77 -16.81
CA ASP A 48 7.17 -7.35 -16.85
C ASP A 48 6.80 -6.85 -15.45
N HIS A 49 7.70 -6.18 -14.75
CA HIS A 49 7.38 -5.56 -13.46
C HIS A 49 6.75 -4.19 -13.67
N ILE A 50 5.51 -4.01 -13.22
CA ILE A 50 4.91 -2.67 -13.12
C ILE A 50 4.98 -2.25 -11.65
N PRO A 51 5.69 -1.16 -11.32
CA PRO A 51 5.61 -0.59 -9.98
C PRO A 51 4.16 -0.19 -9.72
N ALA A 52 3.55 -0.75 -8.66
CA ALA A 52 2.21 -0.37 -8.19
C ALA A 52 2.18 1.08 -7.67
N VAL A 53 3.36 1.71 -7.52
CA VAL A 53 3.55 3.13 -7.24
C VAL A 53 4.17 3.83 -8.45
N ALA A 54 3.57 3.69 -9.63
CA ALA A 54 3.67 4.71 -10.68
C ALA A 54 2.37 5.52 -10.62
N GLY A 55 2.50 6.82 -10.32
CA GLY A 55 1.40 7.71 -9.96
C GLY A 55 0.20 7.61 -10.89
N LEU A 56 -0.85 6.93 -10.42
CA LEU A 56 -2.13 6.94 -11.08
C LEU A 56 -2.75 8.33 -10.94
N ARG A 57 -3.23 8.84 -12.07
CA ARG A 57 -3.97 10.10 -12.16
C ARG A 57 -5.32 9.92 -11.47
N THR A 58 -5.48 10.48 -10.27
CA THR A 58 -6.82 10.76 -9.75
C THR A 58 -7.37 12.00 -10.48
N PRO A 59 -8.49 11.89 -11.20
CA PRO A 59 -8.98 12.94 -12.11
C PRO A 59 -9.44 14.22 -11.41
N ALA A 60 -9.63 14.20 -10.09
CA ALA A 60 -10.35 15.27 -9.39
C ALA A 60 -9.49 16.43 -8.87
N HIS A 61 -8.15 16.34 -8.94
CA HIS A 61 -7.30 17.31 -8.25
C HIS A 61 -6.29 17.97 -9.18
N THR A 62 -6.43 19.29 -9.29
CA THR A 62 -5.71 20.28 -10.09
C THR A 62 -4.17 20.27 -9.98
N GLY A 63 -3.57 19.31 -9.26
CA GLY A 63 -2.12 19.07 -9.19
C GLY A 63 -1.60 17.91 -10.05
N ALA A 64 -2.47 17.02 -10.56
CA ALA A 64 -2.04 15.90 -11.41
C ALA A 64 -1.45 16.37 -12.75
N GLY A 65 -1.89 17.53 -13.27
CA GLY A 65 -1.27 18.17 -14.43
C GLY A 65 0.20 18.52 -14.18
N CYS A 66 0.53 19.11 -13.03
CA CYS A 66 1.91 19.47 -12.71
C CYS A 66 2.84 18.26 -12.56
N ALA A 67 2.32 17.14 -12.03
CA ALA A 67 3.09 15.90 -11.93
C ALA A 67 3.28 15.25 -13.32
N ALA A 68 2.22 15.21 -14.13
CA ALA A 68 2.26 14.69 -15.49
C ALA A 68 3.24 15.48 -16.37
N ASP A 69 3.10 16.81 -16.41
CA ASP A 69 4.00 17.71 -17.14
C ASP A 69 5.46 17.59 -16.65
N MET A 70 5.66 17.25 -15.37
CA MET A 70 6.99 17.02 -14.83
C MET A 70 7.57 15.69 -15.32
N VAL A 71 6.82 14.59 -15.29
CA VAL A 71 7.33 13.27 -15.67
C VAL A 71 7.38 13.06 -17.18
N ASP A 72 6.51 13.72 -17.96
CA ASP A 72 6.50 13.71 -19.43
C ASP A 72 7.80 14.23 -20.06
N ARG A 73 8.63 14.95 -19.28
CA ARG A 73 9.96 15.38 -19.70
C ARG A 73 11.01 14.27 -19.71
N TYR A 74 10.77 13.15 -19.03
CA TYR A 74 11.76 12.08 -18.85
C TYR A 74 11.52 10.87 -19.76
N ALA A 75 10.26 10.60 -20.12
CA ALA A 75 9.86 9.48 -20.97
C ALA A 75 8.47 9.76 -21.57
N PRO A 76 8.10 9.10 -22.69
CA PRO A 76 6.71 9.09 -23.13
C PRO A 76 5.87 8.28 -22.13
N TRP A 77 4.77 8.86 -21.66
CA TRP A 77 3.81 8.21 -20.76
C TRP A 77 2.45 8.06 -21.42
N GLU A 78 1.80 6.92 -21.18
CA GLU A 78 0.38 6.75 -21.45
C GLU A 78 -0.39 6.97 -20.14
N TRP A 79 -1.31 7.92 -20.16
CA TRP A 79 -2.09 8.31 -18.98
C TRP A 79 -3.48 7.68 -19.02
N HIS A 80 -3.80 6.92 -17.98
CA HIS A 80 -5.13 6.35 -17.77
C HIS A 80 -5.81 7.01 -16.57
N ASP A 81 -7.12 7.20 -16.65
CA ASP A 81 -7.93 7.60 -15.50
C ASP A 81 -8.13 6.38 -14.59
N SER A 82 -7.62 6.47 -13.36
CA SER A 82 -7.68 5.38 -12.40
C SER A 82 -9.10 5.01 -11.97
N LEU A 83 -10.03 5.94 -12.03
CA LEU A 83 -11.42 5.77 -11.63
C LEU A 83 -12.33 5.35 -12.79
N THR A 84 -11.75 5.00 -13.95
CA THR A 84 -12.50 4.47 -15.09
C THR A 84 -13.29 3.23 -14.68
N ALA A 85 -14.58 3.19 -15.02
CA ALA A 85 -15.43 2.04 -14.75
C ALA A 85 -14.86 0.77 -15.42
N GLY A 86 -14.68 -0.29 -14.65
CA GLY A 86 -14.04 -1.53 -15.11
C GLY A 86 -12.51 -1.55 -15.00
N GLY A 87 -11.90 -0.46 -14.54
CA GLY A 87 -10.45 -0.38 -14.32
C GLY A 87 -9.64 -0.30 -15.63
N PHE A 88 -8.38 -0.73 -15.55
CA PHE A 88 -7.48 -0.80 -16.69
C PHE A 88 -6.63 -2.07 -16.63
N VAL A 89 -6.20 -2.55 -17.80
CA VAL A 89 -5.43 -3.79 -17.93
C VAL A 89 -3.94 -3.45 -17.96
N LEU A 90 -3.20 -4.06 -17.06
CA LEU A 90 -1.74 -4.04 -17.04
C LEU A 90 -1.14 -5.24 -17.79
N SER A 91 0.14 -5.13 -18.15
CA SER A 91 0.88 -6.22 -18.79
C SER A 91 0.81 -7.51 -17.97
N GLY A 92 0.70 -8.65 -18.65
CA GLY A 92 0.56 -9.94 -18.00
C GLY A 92 -0.87 -10.29 -17.56
N GLY A 93 -1.89 -9.55 -18.01
CA GLY A 93 -3.30 -9.92 -17.81
C GLY A 93 -3.86 -9.54 -16.44
N LEU A 94 -3.25 -8.56 -15.76
CA LEU A 94 -3.76 -8.03 -14.51
C LEU A 94 -4.78 -6.92 -14.79
N VAL A 95 -5.95 -6.98 -14.17
CA VAL A 95 -6.94 -5.91 -14.17
C VAL A 95 -6.81 -5.13 -12.87
N VAL A 96 -6.60 -3.83 -12.95
CA VAL A 96 -6.49 -2.94 -11.79
C VAL A 96 -7.70 -2.02 -11.73
N THR A 97 -8.39 -2.03 -10.60
CA THR A 97 -9.44 -1.06 -10.28
C THR A 97 -9.03 -0.21 -9.09
N ALA A 98 -9.27 1.10 -9.18
CA ALA A 98 -8.93 2.05 -8.15
C ALA A 98 -10.18 2.44 -7.35
N HIS A 99 -10.06 2.41 -6.02
CA HIS A 99 -11.17 2.61 -5.09
C HIS A 99 -10.85 3.76 -4.14
N PRO A 100 -11.61 4.87 -4.17
CA PRO A 100 -11.49 5.94 -3.19
C PRO A 100 -11.74 5.45 -1.76
N VAL A 101 -10.76 5.64 -0.88
CA VAL A 101 -10.81 5.19 0.53
C VAL A 101 -10.52 6.32 1.53
N GLY A 102 -10.40 7.58 1.07
CA GLY A 102 -10.19 8.68 2.01
C GLY A 102 -10.08 10.06 1.39
N ALA A 103 -10.53 11.04 2.17
CA ALA A 103 -10.59 12.46 1.81
C ALA A 103 -9.33 13.27 2.23
N SER A 104 -8.25 12.59 2.65
CA SER A 104 -7.07 13.26 3.22
C SER A 104 -6.18 13.89 2.14
N ALA A 105 -6.48 15.13 1.78
CA ALA A 105 -5.69 15.91 0.83
C ALA A 105 -4.26 16.20 1.33
N PRO A 106 -3.24 16.18 0.45
CA PRO A 106 -1.89 16.62 0.78
C PRO A 106 -1.84 18.02 1.38
N ALA A 107 -1.04 18.20 2.43
CA ALA A 107 -1.07 19.42 3.24
C ALA A 107 -0.58 20.68 2.50
N TYR A 108 0.26 20.52 1.48
CA TYR A 108 0.81 21.61 0.68
C TYR A 108 -0.21 22.21 -0.30
N LEU A 109 -1.41 21.62 -0.43
CA LEU A 109 -2.41 22.12 -1.38
C LEU A 109 -3.10 23.38 -0.83
N PRO A 110 -3.11 24.48 -1.62
CA PRO A 110 -3.58 25.78 -1.16
C PRO A 110 -5.10 25.81 -0.91
N ARG A 111 -5.86 24.96 -1.61
CA ARG A 111 -7.31 24.80 -1.42
C ARG A 111 -7.63 23.31 -1.43
N ARG A 112 -8.03 22.79 -0.27
CA ARG A 112 -8.52 21.42 -0.14
C ARG A 112 -9.96 21.40 -0.61
N ALA A 113 -10.18 20.91 -1.83
CA ALA A 113 -11.54 20.59 -2.26
C ALA A 113 -12.11 19.52 -1.31
N ALA A 114 -13.38 19.68 -0.92
CA ALA A 114 -14.11 18.64 -0.21
C ALA A 114 -14.37 17.51 -1.23
N ASP A 115 -13.45 16.55 -1.27
CA ASP A 115 -13.50 15.40 -2.16
C ASP A 115 -13.11 14.16 -1.36
N GLU A 116 -13.73 13.04 -1.68
CA GLU A 116 -13.48 11.75 -1.05
C GLU A 116 -12.37 10.94 -1.76
N CYS A 117 -11.84 11.45 -2.87
CA CYS A 117 -10.92 10.73 -3.78
C CYS A 117 -9.45 11.13 -3.64
N TRP A 118 -9.01 11.54 -2.44
CA TRP A 118 -7.62 11.91 -2.18
C TRP A 118 -6.72 10.71 -1.87
N VAL A 119 -7.29 9.63 -1.32
CA VAL A 119 -6.59 8.40 -1.00
C VAL A 119 -7.28 7.26 -1.73
N THR A 120 -6.49 6.41 -2.38
CA THR A 120 -6.98 5.36 -3.26
C THR A 120 -6.34 4.03 -2.87
N ALA A 121 -7.18 3.00 -2.75
CA ALA A 121 -6.77 1.62 -2.69
C ALA A 121 -6.88 0.99 -4.09
N TYR A 122 -6.09 -0.04 -4.36
CA TYR A 122 -6.13 -0.79 -5.60
C TYR A 122 -6.61 -2.21 -5.36
N ARG A 123 -7.54 -2.67 -6.20
CA ARG A 123 -7.85 -4.10 -6.32
C ARG A 123 -7.27 -4.58 -7.64
N VAL A 124 -6.40 -5.58 -7.55
CA VAL A 124 -5.69 -6.16 -8.69
C VAL A 124 -6.15 -7.60 -8.86
N GLU A 125 -6.70 -7.91 -10.02
CA GLU A 125 -7.23 -9.22 -10.38
C GLU A 125 -6.36 -9.83 -11.46
N ASP A 126 -5.90 -11.06 -11.24
CA ASP A 126 -5.21 -11.84 -12.25
C ASP A 126 -6.22 -12.67 -13.04
N LEU A 127 -6.46 -12.31 -14.31
CA LEU A 127 -7.43 -13.02 -15.15
C LEU A 127 -7.00 -14.46 -15.48
N ALA A 128 -5.71 -14.78 -15.37
CA ALA A 128 -5.21 -16.12 -15.68
C ALA A 128 -5.41 -17.08 -14.50
N THR A 129 -5.26 -16.60 -13.26
CA THR A 129 -5.36 -17.44 -12.05
C THR A 129 -6.65 -17.23 -11.26
N GLY A 130 -7.34 -16.11 -11.47
CA GLY A 130 -8.44 -15.64 -10.63
C GLY A 130 -7.99 -15.01 -9.30
N GLY A 131 -6.68 -14.87 -9.07
CA GLY A 131 -6.13 -14.36 -7.83
C GLY A 131 -6.39 -12.87 -7.64
N VAL A 132 -6.72 -12.46 -6.41
CA VAL A 132 -7.11 -11.08 -6.06
C VAL A 132 -6.22 -10.51 -4.96
N LEU A 133 -5.58 -9.38 -5.27
CA LEU A 133 -4.84 -8.55 -4.31
C LEU A 133 -5.58 -7.25 -4.04
N VAL A 134 -5.73 -6.89 -2.77
CA VAL A 134 -6.06 -5.53 -2.34
C VAL A 134 -4.80 -4.85 -1.81
N TYR A 135 -4.42 -3.72 -2.41
CA TYR A 135 -3.32 -2.87 -1.97
C TYR A 135 -3.88 -1.53 -1.46
N ALA A 136 -3.94 -1.40 -0.14
CA ALA A 136 -4.46 -0.22 0.57
C ALA A 136 -3.46 0.23 1.64
N PRO A 137 -2.28 0.73 1.24
CA PRO A 137 -1.20 1.03 2.17
C PRO A 137 -1.53 2.20 3.10
N ARG A 138 -2.51 3.04 2.76
CA ARG A 138 -2.97 4.16 3.60
C ARG A 138 -4.48 4.05 3.83
N LEU A 139 -4.88 4.00 5.10
CA LEU A 139 -6.28 3.94 5.50
C LEU A 139 -6.56 4.98 6.59
N ALA A 140 -7.76 5.57 6.60
CA ALA A 140 -8.20 6.43 7.70
C ALA A 140 -8.76 5.62 8.87
N GLY A 141 -9.17 4.37 8.60
CA GLY A 141 -9.81 3.45 9.51
C GLY A 141 -10.53 2.37 8.70
N ARG A 142 -11.22 1.48 9.39
CA ARG A 142 -12.05 0.45 8.78
C ARG A 142 -13.48 0.95 8.59
N ASP A 143 -14.01 0.79 7.38
CA ASP A 143 -15.38 1.15 7.02
C ASP A 143 -15.99 0.11 6.07
N ALA A 144 -17.27 0.29 5.72
CA ALA A 144 -17.98 -0.62 4.83
C ALA A 144 -17.35 -0.69 3.43
N LYS A 145 -16.77 0.42 2.93
CA LYS A 145 -16.11 0.45 1.62
C LYS A 145 -14.88 -0.47 1.60
N LEU A 146 -14.08 -0.43 2.67
CA LEU A 146 -12.95 -1.34 2.82
C LEU A 146 -13.40 -2.80 2.97
N ASP A 147 -14.46 -3.07 3.74
CA ASP A 147 -14.98 -4.43 3.90
C ASP A 147 -15.49 -5.02 2.57
N GLU A 148 -16.18 -4.22 1.75
CA GLU A 148 -16.58 -4.58 0.40
C GLU A 148 -15.38 -4.84 -0.52
N LEU A 149 -14.35 -3.99 -0.43
CA LEU A 149 -13.12 -4.14 -1.22
C LEU A 149 -12.37 -5.44 -0.89
N LEU A 150 -12.34 -5.81 0.41
CA LEU A 150 -11.71 -7.02 0.91
C LEU A 150 -12.52 -8.30 0.60
N ALA A 151 -13.82 -8.17 0.29
CA ALA A 151 -14.66 -9.31 0.00
C ALA A 151 -14.12 -10.09 -1.23
N GLY A 152 -13.84 -11.38 -1.02
CA GLY A 152 -13.29 -12.26 -2.06
C GLY A 152 -11.83 -11.98 -2.45
N ALA A 153 -11.09 -11.19 -1.67
CA ALA A 153 -9.65 -11.03 -1.86
C ALA A 153 -8.88 -12.24 -1.32
N ASP A 154 -7.81 -12.65 -2.00
CA ASP A 154 -6.90 -13.70 -1.51
C ASP A 154 -5.81 -13.12 -0.61
N CYS A 155 -5.38 -11.88 -0.91
CA CYS A 155 -4.40 -11.16 -0.13
C CYS A 155 -4.73 -9.68 -0.01
N ALA A 156 -4.44 -9.10 1.16
CA ALA A 156 -4.57 -7.69 1.43
C ALA A 156 -3.28 -7.14 2.02
N VAL A 157 -2.70 -6.14 1.35
CA VAL A 157 -1.58 -5.34 1.85
C VAL A 157 -2.16 -4.02 2.37
N LEU A 158 -2.12 -3.86 3.69
CA LEU A 158 -2.86 -2.82 4.42
C LEU A 158 -1.92 -1.88 5.20
N ASP A 159 -2.47 -0.73 5.61
CA ASP A 159 -1.81 0.27 6.44
C ASP A 159 -1.52 -0.28 7.85
N GLY A 160 -0.24 -0.55 8.13
CA GLY A 160 0.21 -1.02 9.43
C GLY A 160 0.40 0.09 10.48
N THR A 161 0.15 1.36 10.14
CA THR A 161 0.11 2.46 11.12
C THR A 161 -1.07 2.30 12.08
N TYR A 162 -2.13 1.63 11.63
CA TYR A 162 -3.36 1.42 12.40
C TYR A 162 -3.54 -0.07 12.74
N VAL A 163 -2.64 -0.68 13.51
CA VAL A 163 -2.94 -1.99 14.10
C VAL A 163 -3.97 -1.78 15.21
N THR A 164 -5.24 -1.79 14.84
CA THR A 164 -6.34 -1.75 15.81
C THR A 164 -6.75 -3.16 16.20
N THR A 165 -7.37 -3.31 17.37
CA THR A 165 -8.05 -4.57 17.73
C THR A 165 -9.17 -4.94 16.76
N ALA A 166 -9.65 -4.00 15.93
CA ALA A 166 -10.65 -4.24 14.90
C ALA A 166 -10.11 -4.97 13.66
N ASP A 167 -8.79 -4.93 13.37
CA ASP A 167 -8.18 -5.77 12.33
C ASP A 167 -8.04 -7.22 12.78
N ALA A 168 -7.88 -7.44 14.09
CA ALA A 168 -7.92 -8.75 14.72
C ALA A 168 -9.34 -9.35 14.77
N ALA A 169 -10.38 -8.51 14.56
CA ALA A 169 -11.79 -8.93 14.57
C ALA A 169 -12.27 -9.48 13.21
N LEU A 170 -11.41 -9.59 12.19
CA LEU A 170 -11.72 -10.43 11.04
C LEU A 170 -11.91 -11.86 11.52
N SER A 171 -13.11 -12.41 11.28
CA SER A 171 -13.41 -13.79 11.63
C SER A 171 -12.34 -14.72 11.06
N PRO A 172 -11.89 -15.75 11.80
CA PRO A 172 -10.99 -16.79 11.29
C PRO A 172 -11.51 -17.49 10.02
N SER A 173 -12.81 -17.33 9.70
CA SER A 173 -13.43 -17.84 8.47
C SER A 173 -13.08 -17.02 7.20
N THR A 174 -12.50 -15.83 7.33
CA THR A 174 -12.05 -15.02 6.19
C THR A 174 -10.62 -15.46 5.80
N ARG A 175 -10.50 -16.24 4.72
CA ARG A 175 -9.25 -16.81 4.17
C ARG A 175 -8.22 -15.80 3.63
N ILE A 176 -8.35 -14.52 3.95
CA ILE A 176 -7.52 -13.47 3.34
C ILE A 176 -6.15 -13.46 4.01
N ARG A 177 -5.08 -13.61 3.22
CA ARG A 177 -3.72 -13.37 3.68
C ARG A 177 -3.54 -11.87 3.96
N ARG A 178 -3.11 -11.50 5.16
CA ARG A 178 -2.97 -10.09 5.56
C ARG A 178 -1.53 -9.71 5.75
N VAL A 179 -1.10 -8.66 5.06
CA VAL A 179 0.23 -8.09 5.14
C VAL A 179 0.12 -6.63 5.56
N HIS A 180 0.74 -6.24 6.66
CA HIS A 180 0.79 -4.84 7.09
C HIS A 180 2.12 -4.20 6.66
N THR A 181 2.00 -3.05 6.00
CA THR A 181 3.11 -2.24 5.47
C THR A 181 2.97 -0.80 5.94
N ARG A 182 3.61 0.17 5.29
CA ARG A 182 3.56 1.61 5.62
C ARG A 182 3.73 1.91 7.12
N LEU A 183 4.68 1.26 7.78
CA LEU A 183 4.87 1.44 9.23
C LEU A 183 5.52 2.80 9.54
N GLU A 184 4.91 3.59 10.44
CA GLU A 184 5.54 4.82 10.94
C GLU A 184 6.82 4.53 11.73
N ASP A 185 7.75 5.48 11.74
CA ASP A 185 9.11 5.36 12.28
C ASP A 185 9.21 5.04 13.78
N ALA A 186 8.13 5.28 14.53
CA ALA A 186 7.98 4.91 15.93
C ALA A 186 7.27 3.55 16.15
N SER A 187 6.92 2.83 15.07
CA SER A 187 6.14 1.60 15.15
C SER A 187 6.90 0.50 15.92
N PRO A 188 6.26 -0.14 16.92
CA PRO A 188 6.87 -1.27 17.61
C PRO A 188 6.94 -2.52 16.72
N LEU A 189 6.23 -2.54 15.58
CA LEU A 189 6.23 -3.68 14.67
C LEU A 189 7.56 -3.89 13.94
N PHE A 190 8.46 -2.89 13.93
CA PHE A 190 9.80 -3.09 13.36
C PHE A 190 10.67 -4.04 14.17
N ASP A 191 10.42 -4.17 15.48
CA ASP A 191 11.11 -5.11 16.35
C ASP A 191 10.38 -6.46 16.33
N PRO A 192 11.00 -7.54 15.78
CA PRO A 192 10.40 -8.86 15.77
C PRO A 192 10.13 -9.44 17.17
N ALA A 193 10.84 -8.96 18.19
CA ALA A 193 10.70 -9.40 19.58
C ALA A 193 9.66 -8.60 20.36
N SER A 194 9.05 -7.57 19.78
CA SER A 194 8.05 -6.76 20.49
C SER A 194 6.75 -7.52 20.73
N ALA A 195 6.08 -7.24 21.85
CA ALA A 195 4.77 -7.80 22.13
C ALA A 195 3.75 -7.46 21.03
N ALA A 196 3.83 -6.26 20.44
CA ALA A 196 2.98 -5.85 19.32
C ALA A 196 3.20 -6.74 18.08
N ARG A 197 4.44 -7.15 17.81
CA ARG A 197 4.73 -8.11 16.75
C ARG A 197 4.10 -9.47 17.04
N GLY A 198 4.24 -9.97 18.26
CA GLY A 198 3.62 -11.22 18.70
C GLY A 198 2.10 -11.20 18.50
N GLN A 199 1.44 -10.14 18.95
CA GLN A 199 -0.01 -9.95 18.77
C GLN A 199 -0.43 -9.89 17.30
N ALA A 200 0.34 -9.22 16.43
CA ALA A 200 0.06 -9.19 15.01
C ALA A 200 0.12 -10.60 14.39
N VAL A 201 1.15 -11.38 14.74
CA VAL A 201 1.30 -12.77 14.26
C VAL A 201 0.17 -13.67 14.77
N GLU A 202 -0.20 -13.57 16.05
CA GLU A 202 -1.33 -14.30 16.64
C GLU A 202 -2.66 -13.95 15.95
N ALA A 203 -2.82 -12.69 15.53
CA ALA A 203 -3.96 -12.24 14.75
C ALA A 203 -3.91 -12.66 13.27
N GLY A 204 -2.86 -13.37 12.82
CA GLY A 204 -2.67 -13.80 11.42
C GLY A 204 -2.27 -12.67 10.48
N ILE A 205 -1.57 -11.64 10.99
CA ILE A 205 -1.05 -10.50 10.24
C ILE A 205 0.46 -10.69 10.03
N GLU A 206 0.88 -10.63 8.77
CA GLU A 206 2.28 -10.65 8.38
C GLU A 206 2.86 -9.24 8.33
N VAL A 207 4.04 -9.04 8.91
CA VAL A 207 4.81 -7.79 8.80
C VAL A 207 6.07 -8.07 7.99
N LEU A 208 5.93 -8.00 6.67
CA LEU A 208 7.00 -8.31 5.73
C LEU A 208 8.02 -7.17 5.64
N SER A 209 9.23 -7.47 5.19
CA SER A 209 10.32 -6.51 5.01
C SER A 209 10.42 -6.07 3.54
N ASP A 210 11.22 -5.04 3.30
CA ASP A 210 11.63 -4.66 1.95
C ASP A 210 12.29 -5.85 1.23
N GLY A 211 12.01 -5.98 -0.07
CA GLY A 211 12.41 -7.10 -0.91
C GLY A 211 11.58 -8.37 -0.71
N ALA A 212 10.63 -8.39 0.22
CA ALA A 212 9.75 -9.55 0.39
C ALA A 212 8.90 -9.77 -0.86
N GLU A 213 8.77 -11.04 -1.23
CA GLU A 213 8.09 -11.47 -2.44
C GLU A 213 7.07 -12.56 -2.12
N PHE A 214 5.94 -12.52 -2.82
CA PHE A 214 4.96 -13.59 -2.79
C PHE A 214 4.16 -13.69 -4.08
N VAL A 215 3.52 -14.84 -4.27
CA VAL A 215 2.66 -15.13 -5.41
C VAL A 215 1.24 -15.42 -4.91
N LEU A 216 0.26 -14.93 -5.67
CA LEU A 216 -1.16 -15.28 -5.57
C LEU A 216 -1.57 -16.08 -6.81
#